data_AF-A0A0M4GPG8-F1
#
_entry.id   AF-A0A0M4GPG8-F1
#
_cell.length_a   1.000
_cell.length_b   1.000
_cell.length_c   1.000
_cell.angle_alpha   90.00
_cell.angle_beta   90.00
_cell.angle_gamma   90.00
#
_symmetry.space_group_name_H-M   'P 1'
#
loop_
_entity.id
_entity.type
_entity.pdbx_description
1 polymer ?
#
loop_
_entity_poly.entity_id
_entity_poly.type
_entity_poly.pdbx_seq_one_letter_code
_entity_poly.pdbx_strand_id
1 'polypeptide(L)'
;MKRKHEIAIAKKISEQNVLSKYPSALNLVINSLGKHFINDPEPDEVWIAPSPEEKIKYNHLKDYQYIIKEHSVYQGKLNKIYDEIEKQGSVKKEVVLKNIRLLYLKEKGRYNGDLEEIRANADSIFEHIQRKLWDQANEEINEIDEKVFSEAIDSAITIILTDAFMRCEILEEPTR
;
A
#
# COMPACT_ATOMS: atom_id res chain seq x y z
N MET A 1 9.15 -10.83 29.15
CA MET A 1 8.27 -11.89 28.58
C MET A 1 7.35 -11.37 27.48
N LYS A 2 6.64 -10.24 27.67
CA LYS A 2 5.70 -9.65 26.68
C LYS A 2 6.25 -9.49 25.24
N ARG A 3 7.41 -8.84 25.09
CA ARG A 3 8.04 -8.59 23.78
C ARG A 3 8.38 -9.87 22.99
N LYS A 4 8.83 -10.94 23.65
CA LYS A 4 9.09 -12.23 23.00
C LYS A 4 7.80 -12.93 22.57
N HIS A 5 6.73 -12.76 23.35
CA HIS A 5 5.41 -13.29 23.03
C HIS A 5 4.77 -12.55 21.85
N GLU A 6 4.87 -11.21 21.82
CA GLU A 6 4.43 -10.37 20.71
C GLU A 6 5.17 -10.71 19.40
N ILE A 7 6.50 -10.89 19.46
CA ILE A 7 7.29 -11.34 18.30
C ILE A 7 6.86 -12.74 17.82
N ALA A 8 6.59 -13.66 18.75
CA ALA A 8 6.14 -15.01 18.41
C ALA A 8 4.74 -15.03 17.79
N ILE A 9 3.84 -14.16 18.26
CA ILE A 9 2.50 -13.98 17.68
C ILE A 9 2.61 -13.36 16.29
N ALA A 10 3.37 -12.28 16.12
CA ALA A 10 3.60 -11.65 14.82
C ALA A 10 4.22 -12.63 13.82
N LYS A 11 5.15 -13.48 14.27
CA LYS A 11 5.75 -14.54 13.46
C LYS A 11 4.74 -15.61 13.05
N LYS A 12 3.87 -16.07 13.96
CA LYS A 12 2.80 -17.03 13.64
C LYS A 12 1.77 -16.47 12.66
N ILE A 13 1.38 -15.21 12.83
CA ILE A 13 0.47 -14.51 11.90
C ILE A 13 1.13 -14.41 10.52
N SER A 14 2.43 -14.08 10.47
CA SER A 14 3.20 -14.06 9.23
C SER A 14 3.34 -15.43 8.56
N GLU A 15 3.40 -16.53 9.32
CA GLU A 15 3.53 -17.90 8.79
C GLU A 15 2.21 -18.45 8.25
N GLN A 16 1.06 -18.05 8.83
CA GLN A 16 -0.27 -18.40 8.33
C GLN A 16 -0.77 -17.52 7.18
N ASN A 17 -0.08 -16.41 6.90
CA ASN A 17 -0.46 -15.45 5.85
C ASN A 17 -0.25 -16.05 4.44
N VAL A 18 -1.17 -15.77 3.51
CA VAL A 18 -1.11 -16.16 2.08
C VAL A 18 0.26 -15.86 1.45
N LEU A 19 0.97 -14.81 1.88
CA LEU A 19 2.29 -14.43 1.38
C LEU A 19 3.45 -15.32 1.83
N SER A 20 3.24 -16.21 2.81
CA SER A 20 4.19 -17.28 3.11
C SER A 20 4.09 -18.41 2.07
N LYS A 21 2.88 -18.66 1.56
CA LYS A 21 2.59 -19.62 0.48
C LYS A 21 2.97 -19.06 -0.89
N TYR A 22 2.81 -17.75 -1.08
CA TYR A 22 3.15 -17.04 -2.33
C TYR A 22 4.21 -15.96 -2.07
N PRO A 23 5.47 -16.35 -1.79
CA PRO A 23 6.52 -15.42 -1.40
C PRO A 23 6.85 -14.39 -2.49
N SER A 24 6.59 -14.73 -3.77
CA SER A 24 6.80 -13.86 -4.93
C SER A 24 5.66 -12.89 -5.22
N ALA A 25 4.50 -13.02 -4.58
CA ALA A 25 3.30 -12.22 -4.91
C ALA A 25 3.56 -10.71 -4.82
N LEU A 26 4.24 -10.25 -3.77
CA LEU A 26 4.64 -8.84 -3.64
C LEU A 26 5.47 -8.37 -4.83
N ASN A 27 6.49 -9.13 -5.22
CA ASN A 27 7.35 -8.77 -6.35
C ASN A 27 6.57 -8.78 -7.68
N LEU A 28 5.68 -9.76 -7.88
CA LEU A 28 4.84 -9.83 -9.08
C LEU A 28 3.90 -8.62 -9.19
N VAL A 29 3.22 -8.27 -8.10
CA VAL A 29 2.33 -7.11 -8.07
C VAL A 29 3.11 -5.81 -8.25
N ILE A 30 4.25 -5.61 -7.59
CA ILE A 30 5.11 -4.43 -7.81
C ILE A 30 5.55 -4.34 -9.27
N ASN A 31 5.97 -5.46 -9.86
CA ASN A 31 6.39 -5.49 -11.25
C ASN A 31 5.25 -5.15 -12.20
N SER A 32 4.03 -5.60 -11.92
CA SER A 32 2.84 -5.28 -12.70
C SER A 32 2.47 -3.80 -12.58
N LEU A 33 2.24 -3.32 -11.36
CA LEU A 33 1.87 -1.93 -11.08
C LEU A 33 2.92 -0.91 -11.54
N GLY A 34 4.18 -1.33 -11.63
CA GLY A 34 5.32 -0.53 -12.09
C GLY A 34 5.59 -0.54 -13.59
N LYS A 35 4.79 -1.22 -14.44
CA LYS A 35 5.01 -1.25 -15.91
C LYS A 35 4.63 0.05 -16.61
N HIS A 36 3.57 0.70 -16.15
CA HIS A 36 3.00 1.86 -16.82
C HIS A 36 3.57 3.15 -16.21
N PHE A 37 4.43 3.81 -16.98
CA PHE A 37 5.10 5.05 -16.63
C PHE A 37 4.16 6.25 -16.80
N ILE A 38 4.06 7.11 -15.77
CA ILE A 38 3.48 8.45 -15.90
C ILE A 38 4.54 9.45 -15.41
N ASN A 39 5.37 9.89 -16.37
CA ASN A 39 6.38 10.95 -16.33
C ASN A 39 7.45 10.94 -15.22
N ASP A 40 8.57 11.62 -15.53
CA ASP A 40 9.79 11.67 -14.72
C ASP A 40 9.51 12.04 -13.24
N PRO A 41 10.19 11.39 -12.28
CA PRO A 41 10.17 11.81 -10.88
C PRO A 41 10.74 13.21 -10.73
N GLU A 42 9.91 14.14 -10.26
CA GLU A 42 10.45 15.22 -9.45
C GLU A 42 10.96 14.59 -8.13
N PRO A 43 12.12 15.06 -7.62
CA PRO A 43 12.65 14.56 -6.36
C PRO A 43 11.68 14.86 -5.23
N ASP A 44 11.39 13.85 -4.41
CA ASP A 44 10.54 14.00 -3.23
C ASP A 44 11.13 15.04 -2.27
N GLU A 45 10.29 15.97 -1.79
CA GLU A 45 10.65 16.79 -0.64
C GLU A 45 10.75 15.89 0.60
N VAL A 46 11.86 16.00 1.33
CA VAL A 46 12.06 15.25 2.58
C VAL A 46 11.13 15.82 3.64
N TRP A 47 9.94 15.23 3.76
CA TRP A 47 8.97 15.56 4.79
C TRP A 47 9.02 14.56 5.96
N ILE A 48 8.86 15.04 7.19
CA ILE A 48 8.76 14.17 8.35
C ILE A 48 7.33 13.62 8.37
N ALA A 49 7.15 12.39 7.88
CA ALA A 49 5.86 11.70 7.94
C ALA A 49 5.33 11.64 9.39
N PRO A 50 4.04 11.93 9.61
CA PRO A 50 3.42 11.78 10.92
C PRO A 50 3.31 10.30 11.29
N SER A 51 3.02 10.00 12.56
CA SER A 51 2.76 8.61 12.93
C SER A 51 1.52 8.08 12.21
N PRO A 52 1.47 6.78 11.85
CA PRO A 52 0.28 6.18 11.24
C PRO A 52 -0.99 6.40 12.08
N GLU A 53 -0.86 6.39 13.42
CA GLU A 53 -1.97 6.64 14.34
C GLU A 53 -2.51 8.08 14.26
N GLU A 54 -1.62 9.07 14.18
CA GLU A 54 -2.01 10.48 13.97
C GLU A 54 -2.72 10.65 12.64
N LYS A 55 -2.20 10.03 11.58
CA LYS A 55 -2.79 10.11 10.24
C LYS A 55 -4.15 9.41 10.16
N ILE A 56 -4.30 8.24 10.79
CA ILE A 56 -5.59 7.52 10.91
C ILE A 56 -6.62 8.43 11.57
N LYS A 57 -6.26 9.02 12.71
CA LYS A 57 -7.15 9.92 13.45
C LYS A 57 -7.49 11.16 12.64
N TYR A 58 -6.51 11.76 11.97
CA TYR A 58 -6.69 12.95 11.16
C TYR A 58 -7.64 12.74 9.98
N ASN A 59 -7.62 11.54 9.37
CA ASN A 59 -8.47 11.21 8.23
C ASN A 59 -9.80 10.53 8.60
N HIS A 60 -10.08 10.33 9.89
CA HIS A 60 -11.29 9.64 10.37
C HIS A 60 -11.48 8.22 9.81
N LEU A 61 -10.39 7.50 9.54
CA LEU A 61 -10.46 6.11 9.07
C LEU A 61 -11.10 5.20 10.12
N LYS A 62 -12.09 4.40 9.70
CA LYS A 62 -12.85 3.52 10.59
C LYS A 62 -12.52 2.06 10.37
N ASP A 63 -12.62 1.58 9.15
CA ASP A 63 -12.48 0.15 8.83
C ASP A 63 -11.01 -0.14 8.49
N TYR A 64 -10.43 0.65 7.59
CA TYR A 64 -9.06 0.48 7.12
C TYR A 64 -8.00 0.75 8.20
N GLN A 65 -8.34 1.41 9.31
CA GLN A 65 -7.40 1.61 10.42
C GLN A 65 -6.85 0.27 10.97
N TYR A 66 -7.70 -0.77 11.01
CA TYR A 66 -7.33 -2.08 11.53
C TYR A 66 -6.47 -2.84 10.50
N ILE A 67 -6.81 -2.69 9.22
CA ILE A 67 -6.07 -3.28 8.10
C ILE A 67 -4.65 -2.71 8.03
N ILE A 68 -4.52 -1.38 8.08
CA ILE A 68 -3.23 -0.66 8.11
C ILE A 68 -2.38 -1.16 9.27
N LYS A 69 -2.97 -1.24 10.46
CA LYS A 69 -2.26 -1.70 11.66
C LYS A 69 -1.77 -3.14 11.52
N GLU A 70 -2.62 -4.04 11.03
CA GLU A 70 -2.29 -5.45 10.84
C GLU A 70 -1.18 -5.64 9.80
N HIS A 71 -1.22 -4.88 8.70
CA HIS A 71 -0.30 -5.04 7.57
C HIS A 71 0.99 -4.22 7.71
N SER A 72 1.06 -3.27 8.63
CA SER A 72 2.26 -2.47 8.92
C SER A 72 3.50 -3.31 9.24
N VAL A 73 3.31 -4.51 9.79
CA VAL A 73 4.41 -5.45 10.12
C VAL A 73 5.19 -5.92 8.89
N TYR A 74 4.61 -5.79 7.69
CA TYR A 74 5.24 -6.20 6.44
C TYR A 74 6.18 -5.15 5.82
N GLN A 75 6.25 -3.92 6.37
CA GLN A 75 7.12 -2.87 5.84
C GLN A 75 8.58 -3.32 5.68
N GLY A 76 9.11 -4.06 6.66
CA GLY A 76 10.49 -4.55 6.59
C GLY A 76 10.72 -5.55 5.46
N LYS A 77 9.70 -6.34 5.09
CA LYS A 77 9.77 -7.25 3.93
C LYS A 77 9.65 -6.47 2.62
N LEU A 78 8.70 -5.54 2.55
CA LEU A 78 8.47 -4.71 1.37
C LEU A 78 9.69 -3.84 1.02
N ASN A 79 10.29 -3.17 2.02
CA ASN A 79 11.46 -2.32 1.83
C ASN A 79 12.65 -3.11 1.26
N LYS A 80 12.86 -4.37 1.67
CA LYS A 80 13.91 -5.21 1.08
C LYS A 80 13.67 -5.48 -0.40
N ILE A 81 12.42 -5.73 -0.79
CA ILE A 81 12.05 -5.93 -2.20
C ILE A 81 12.30 -4.64 -3.00
N TYR A 82 11.91 -3.48 -2.44
CA TYR A 82 12.21 -2.19 -3.04
C TYR A 82 13.71 -1.93 -3.20
N ASP A 83 14.52 -2.17 -2.16
CA ASP A 83 15.97 -2.01 -2.22
C ASP A 83 16.59 -2.93 -3.29
N GLU A 84 16.09 -4.15 -3.45
CA GLU A 84 16.55 -5.08 -4.49
C GLU A 84 16.19 -4.60 -5.91
N ILE A 85 15.00 -4.05 -6.10
CA ILE A 85 14.53 -3.46 -7.37
C ILE A 85 15.39 -2.24 -7.73
N GLU A 86 15.65 -1.34 -6.78
CA GLU A 86 16.49 -0.15 -6.99
C GLU A 86 17.94 -0.54 -7.30
N LYS A 87 18.50 -1.55 -6.61
CA LYS A 87 19.84 -2.08 -6.88
C LYS A 87 19.98 -2.66 -8.29
N GLN A 88 18.88 -3.12 -8.90
CA GLN A 88 18.84 -3.57 -10.29
C GLN A 88 18.70 -2.41 -11.29
N GLY A 89 18.70 -1.16 -10.82
CA GLY A 89 18.53 0.03 -11.65
C GLY A 89 17.10 0.25 -12.11
N SER A 90 16.12 -0.37 -11.45
CA SER A 90 14.71 -0.26 -11.82
C SER A 90 13.98 0.79 -10.99
N VAL A 91 13.22 1.67 -11.65
CA VAL A 91 12.42 2.75 -11.03
C VAL A 91 11.00 2.30 -10.65
N LYS A 92 10.75 0.99 -10.56
CA LYS A 92 9.39 0.45 -10.38
C LYS A 92 8.77 0.84 -9.05
N LYS A 93 9.57 0.96 -7.99
CA LYS A 93 9.09 1.42 -6.68
C LYS A 93 8.49 2.82 -6.79
N GLU A 94 9.23 3.76 -7.37
CA GLU A 94 8.83 5.14 -7.57
C GLU A 94 7.59 5.22 -8.44
N VAL A 95 7.54 4.44 -9.52
CA VAL A 95 6.37 4.36 -10.40
C VAL A 95 5.14 3.86 -9.65
N VAL A 96 5.27 2.82 -8.82
CA VAL A 96 4.15 2.28 -8.03
C VAL A 96 3.61 3.34 -7.05
N LEU A 97 4.48 3.98 -6.27
CA LEU A 97 4.07 5.00 -5.30
C LEU A 97 3.40 6.20 -5.99
N LYS A 98 3.96 6.67 -7.10
CA LYS A 98 3.36 7.72 -7.93
C LYS A 98 2.01 7.34 -8.52
N ASN A 99 1.86 6.11 -9.01
CA ASN A 99 0.59 5.64 -9.55
C ASN A 99 -0.50 5.65 -8.47
N ILE A 100 -0.16 5.21 -7.25
CA ILE A 100 -1.05 5.26 -6.10
C ILE A 100 -1.40 6.72 -5.74
N ARG A 101 -0.41 7.61 -5.71
CA ARG A 101 -0.63 9.05 -5.49
C ARG A 101 -1.57 9.66 -6.52
N LEU A 102 -1.38 9.35 -7.79
CA LEU A 102 -2.24 9.83 -8.88
C LEU A 102 -3.67 9.31 -8.76
N LEU A 103 -3.87 8.04 -8.37
CA LEU A 103 -5.20 7.51 -8.09
C LEU A 103 -5.86 8.28 -6.95
N TYR A 104 -5.12 8.55 -5.88
CA TYR A 104 -5.63 9.35 -4.77
C TYR A 104 -5.96 10.79 -5.19
N LEU A 105 -5.11 11.47 -5.98
CA LEU A 105 -5.41 12.81 -6.48
C LEU A 105 -6.69 12.85 -7.33
N LYS A 106 -6.95 11.80 -8.13
CA LYS A 106 -8.20 11.65 -8.89
C LYS A 106 -9.41 11.45 -7.98
N GLU A 107 -9.31 10.60 -6.96
CA GLU A 107 -10.39 10.41 -5.97
C GLU A 107 -10.64 11.69 -5.17
N LYS A 108 -9.57 12.36 -4.70
CA LYS A 108 -9.62 13.66 -4.02
C LYS A 108 -10.35 14.72 -4.85
N GLY A 109 -10.12 14.74 -6.17
CA GLY A 109 -10.81 15.63 -7.10
C GLY A 109 -12.33 15.46 -7.13
N ARG A 110 -12.86 14.27 -6.82
CA ARG A 110 -14.31 14.02 -6.74
C ARG A 110 -15.00 14.78 -5.60
N TYR A 111 -14.22 15.15 -4.59
CA TYR A 111 -14.67 15.89 -3.41
C TYR A 111 -14.21 17.35 -3.45
N ASN A 112 -13.77 17.86 -4.62
CA ASN A 112 -13.22 19.21 -4.79
C ASN A 112 -12.03 19.53 -3.87
N GLY A 113 -11.34 18.51 -3.34
CA GLY A 113 -10.29 18.70 -2.35
C GLY A 113 -10.78 19.14 -0.96
N ASP A 114 -12.09 19.07 -0.68
CA ASP A 114 -12.65 19.41 0.63
C ASP A 114 -12.26 18.36 1.68
N LEU A 115 -11.62 18.82 2.76
CA LEU A 115 -11.07 17.94 3.80
C LEU A 115 -12.15 17.17 4.55
N GLU A 116 -13.31 17.77 4.82
CA GLU A 116 -14.38 17.12 5.58
C GLU A 116 -15.07 16.05 4.74
N GLU A 117 -15.30 16.32 3.45
CA GLU A 117 -15.79 15.32 2.50
C GLU A 117 -14.80 14.17 2.32
N ILE A 118 -13.50 14.45 2.22
CA ILE A 118 -12.45 13.41 2.14
C ILE A 118 -12.45 12.55 3.41
N ARG A 119 -12.53 13.16 4.59
CA ARG A 119 -12.63 12.46 5.89
C ARG A 119 -13.88 11.59 5.98
N ALA A 120 -15.02 12.12 5.54
CA ALA A 120 -16.29 11.39 5.56
C ALA A 120 -16.26 10.15 4.65
N ASN A 121 -15.41 10.16 3.62
CA ASN A 121 -15.29 9.11 2.61
C ASN A 121 -13.93 8.39 2.63
N ALA A 122 -13.14 8.53 3.69
CA ALA A 122 -11.75 8.06 3.72
C ALA A 122 -11.62 6.55 3.47
N ASP A 123 -12.48 5.73 4.09
CA ASP A 123 -12.51 4.28 3.86
C ASP A 123 -12.91 3.94 2.41
N SER A 124 -13.92 4.62 1.85
CA SER A 124 -14.35 4.44 0.46
C SER A 124 -13.26 4.83 -0.54
N ILE A 125 -12.52 5.90 -0.28
CA ILE A 125 -11.36 6.31 -1.09
C ILE A 125 -10.30 5.20 -1.09
N PHE A 126 -9.99 4.66 0.10
CA PHE A 126 -9.03 3.57 0.24
C PHE A 126 -9.47 2.32 -0.54
N GLU A 127 -10.74 1.93 -0.41
CA GLU A 127 -11.35 0.80 -1.12
C GLU A 127 -11.31 0.99 -2.65
N HIS A 128 -11.65 2.19 -3.14
CA HIS A 128 -11.60 2.50 -4.56
C HIS A 128 -10.19 2.38 -5.14
N ILE A 129 -9.19 2.91 -4.42
CA ILE A 129 -7.79 2.80 -4.84
C ILE A 129 -7.37 1.32 -4.84
N GLN A 130 -7.66 0.57 -3.78
CA GLN A 130 -7.37 -0.86 -3.70
C GLN A 130 -7.97 -1.62 -4.88
N ARG A 131 -9.25 -1.40 -5.18
CA ARG A 131 -9.94 -2.02 -6.32
C ARG A 131 -9.27 -1.68 -7.65
N LYS A 132 -8.89 -0.41 -7.87
CA LYS A 132 -8.20 0.00 -9.10
C LYS A 132 -6.85 -0.67 -9.28
N LEU A 133 -6.08 -0.81 -8.19
CA LEU A 133 -4.81 -1.53 -8.21
C LEU A 133 -5.04 -3.03 -8.45
N TRP A 134 -6.11 -3.59 -7.88
CA TRP A 134 -6.47 -5.00 -8.05
C TRP A 134 -6.84 -5.30 -9.49
N ASP A 135 -7.71 -4.50 -10.10
CA ASP A 135 -8.11 -4.65 -11.51
C ASP A 135 -6.86 -4.64 -12.41
N GLN A 136 -5.96 -3.66 -12.23
CA GLN A 136 -4.73 -3.55 -13.01
C GLN A 136 -3.81 -4.76 -12.83
N ALA A 137 -3.55 -5.16 -11.58
CA ALA A 137 -2.65 -6.29 -11.30
C ALA A 137 -3.23 -7.62 -11.79
N ASN A 138 -4.54 -7.84 -11.59
CA ASN A 138 -5.21 -9.06 -11.98
C ASN A 138 -5.27 -9.21 -13.51
N GLU A 139 -5.57 -8.14 -14.25
CA GLU A 139 -5.55 -8.14 -15.72
C GLU A 139 -4.18 -8.53 -16.28
N GLU A 140 -3.09 -8.09 -15.66
CA GLU A 140 -1.74 -8.33 -16.15
C GLU A 140 -1.13 -9.68 -15.74
N ILE A 141 -1.53 -10.26 -14.61
CA ILE A 141 -0.85 -11.44 -14.04
C ILE A 141 -1.54 -12.76 -14.40
N ASN A 142 -2.75 -12.73 -14.97
CA ASN A 142 -3.55 -13.94 -15.17
C ASN A 142 -3.00 -14.93 -16.22
N GLU A 143 -2.30 -15.99 -15.74
CA GLU A 143 -2.10 -17.31 -16.39
C GLU A 143 -2.03 -18.52 -15.39
N ILE A 144 -2.31 -18.36 -14.08
CA ILE A 144 -2.13 -19.40 -13.04
C ILE A 144 -3.42 -19.56 -12.20
N ASP A 145 -3.62 -20.71 -11.51
CA ASP A 145 -4.75 -21.05 -10.60
C ASP A 145 -5.37 -19.82 -9.92
N GLU A 146 -6.53 -19.44 -10.47
CA GLU A 146 -7.12 -18.10 -10.42
C GLU A 146 -7.55 -17.69 -9.00
N LYS A 147 -8.00 -18.66 -8.18
CA LYS A 147 -8.60 -18.35 -6.87
C LYS A 147 -7.55 -18.12 -5.79
N VAL A 148 -6.54 -18.98 -5.70
CA VAL A 148 -5.52 -18.82 -4.65
C VAL A 148 -4.55 -17.69 -5.00
N PHE A 149 -4.34 -17.45 -6.30
CA PHE A 149 -3.50 -16.37 -6.76
C PHE A 149 -4.16 -14.98 -6.56
N SER A 150 -5.48 -14.85 -6.70
CA SER A 150 -6.20 -13.60 -6.42
C SER A 150 -6.15 -13.17 -4.96
N GLU A 151 -6.23 -14.11 -4.00
CA GLU A 151 -6.02 -13.82 -2.57
C GLU A 151 -4.58 -13.31 -2.30
N ALA A 152 -3.59 -13.85 -3.02
CA ALA A 152 -2.20 -13.42 -2.91
C ALA A 152 -1.97 -12.03 -3.50
N ILE A 153 -2.62 -11.71 -4.63
CA ILE A 153 -2.63 -10.36 -5.22
C ILE A 153 -3.25 -9.37 -4.24
N ASP A 154 -4.43 -9.66 -3.70
CA ASP A 154 -5.14 -8.77 -2.79
C ASP A 154 -4.32 -8.49 -1.50
N SER A 155 -3.72 -9.55 -0.94
CA SER A 155 -2.81 -9.41 0.20
C SER A 155 -1.59 -8.53 -0.13
N ALA A 156 -1.00 -8.69 -1.31
CA ALA A 156 0.13 -7.89 -1.75
C ALA A 156 -0.24 -6.42 -1.96
N ILE A 157 -1.38 -6.15 -2.59
CA ILE A 157 -1.91 -4.79 -2.79
C ILE A 157 -2.19 -4.12 -1.45
N THR A 158 -2.82 -4.84 -0.51
CA THR A 158 -3.12 -4.31 0.82
C THR A 158 -1.85 -3.87 1.55
N ILE A 159 -0.76 -4.62 1.44
CA ILE A 159 0.54 -4.26 2.02
C ILE A 159 1.12 -3.02 1.32
N ILE A 160 1.11 -2.99 -0.01
CA ILE A 160 1.65 -1.86 -0.78
C ILE A 160 0.87 -0.57 -0.48
N LEU A 161 -0.46 -0.66 -0.40
CA LEU A 161 -1.33 0.48 -0.11
C LEU A 161 -1.18 0.95 1.35
N THR A 162 -0.97 0.02 2.29
CA THR A 162 -0.59 0.33 3.67
C THR A 162 0.74 1.09 3.72
N ASP A 163 1.74 0.68 2.95
CA ASP A 163 3.02 1.40 2.85
C ASP A 163 2.86 2.79 2.22
N ALA A 164 2.10 2.91 1.15
CA ALA A 164 1.77 4.19 0.52
C ALA A 164 1.05 5.15 1.51
N PHE A 165 0.16 4.63 2.36
CA PHE A 165 -0.44 5.42 3.44
C PHE A 165 0.62 5.96 4.40
N MET A 166 1.55 5.12 4.85
CA MET A 166 2.61 5.53 5.78
C MET A 166 3.63 6.47 5.13
N ARG A 167 3.81 6.41 3.82
CA ARG A 167 4.69 7.28 3.02
C ARG A 167 4.03 8.60 2.57
N CYS A 168 2.84 8.91 3.07
CA CYS A 168 2.11 10.14 2.73
C CYS A 168 1.58 10.21 1.28
N GLU A 169 1.47 9.07 0.60
CA GLU A 169 1.01 9.04 -0.80
C GLU A 169 -0.53 9.09 -0.93
N ILE A 170 -1.24 8.56 0.07
CA ILE A 170 -2.71 8.52 0.09
C ILE A 170 -3.28 9.18 1.35
N LEU A 171 -4.45 9.79 1.21
CA LEU A 171 -5.12 10.56 2.26
C LEU A 171 -4.31 11.78 2.73
N GLU A 172 -4.93 12.63 3.54
CA GLU A 172 -4.38 13.94 3.90
C GLU A 172 -3.45 13.84 5.11
N GLU A 173 -2.53 14.78 5.23
CA GLU A 173 -1.63 14.85 6.39
C GLU A 173 -2.13 15.88 7.42
N PRO A 174 -2.01 15.59 8.73
CA PRO A 174 -2.14 16.62 9.74
C PRO A 174 -1.12 17.73 9.49
N THR A 175 -1.60 18.93 9.19
CA THR A 175 -0.77 20.12 9.19
C THR A 175 -0.22 20.35 10.60
N ARG A 176 1.11 20.52 10.69
CA ARG A 176 1.78 20.99 11.91
C ARG A 176 1.79 22.51 11.95
#